data_AF-A0A9Q9EJL8-F1
#
_entry.id   AF-A0A9Q9EJL8-F1
#
_cell.length_a   1.000
_cell.length_b   1.000
_cell.length_c   1.000
_cell.angle_alpha   90.00
_cell.angle_beta   90.00
_cell.angle_gamma   90.00
#
_symmetry.space_group_name_H-M   'P 1'
#
loop_
_entity.id
_entity.type
_entity.pdbx_description
1 polymer ?
#
loop_
_entity_poly.entity_id
_entity_poly.type
_entity_poly.pdbx_seq_one_letter_code
_entity_poly.pdbx_strand_id
1 'polypeptide(L)'
;MASAGTITYQDALNSQYLSSSISSLSRSRSTNSLIVRTYKQATSLYLTKRFKEALETLEPIISSQQAGDDAVNSGRSDGESSADGVAPVAQSSKGTRTKVWVFYLSLLHAIIELGAEEGKNQFGSAKWRQLAAKARGGVVWDEIIRLGYGGNEGDVDPDVVVNLATLLLGHMQSQRLNQQRLEAYLSASADAAQLAYLNEGIATPMSNGTSSPKELTTRLKILELYTLHVLPSNDEWDYAQQFIEMNDMLDDERREAFLHALATLKDEKDGTAQRERELEELREREIEEQRAAEEARQKEGEIREEERKKAAELEKTRTNTSTSSTASRPTNGHVKNENAATSSQRPSTQSTSKPPSKPQKKARVPPPNLYARASSVFSNLQQMVLEAGRGVTGNSMALFRLLMFIVAFLLILARRDLRMKLKRTLEDSWAKVKQTIGMGTKVSYI
;
A
#
# COMPACT_ATOMS: atom_id res chain seq x y z
N MET A 1 -41.06 -43.79 60.40
CA MET A 1 -41.42 -42.41 60.02
C MET A 1 -40.37 -41.91 59.05
N ALA A 2 -40.67 -41.88 57.75
CA ALA A 2 -39.78 -41.31 56.74
C ALA A 2 -40.44 -40.02 56.24
N SER A 3 -39.80 -38.88 56.49
CA SER A 3 -40.27 -37.56 56.07
C SER A 3 -39.92 -37.37 54.59
N ALA A 4 -40.92 -37.40 53.72
CA ALA A 4 -40.78 -37.01 52.32
C ALA A 4 -40.88 -35.49 52.24
N GLY A 5 -39.75 -34.82 52.00
CA GLY A 5 -39.70 -33.39 51.77
C GLY A 5 -40.36 -33.03 50.44
N THR A 6 -41.45 -32.27 50.50
CA THR A 6 -42.08 -31.63 49.35
C THR A 6 -41.14 -30.58 48.76
N ILE A 7 -40.50 -30.90 47.64
CA ILE A 7 -39.78 -29.94 46.80
C ILE A 7 -40.82 -29.00 46.17
N THR A 8 -40.81 -27.73 46.58
CA THR A 8 -41.67 -26.69 46.02
C THR A 8 -41.18 -26.30 44.62
N TYR A 9 -42.11 -26.10 43.67
CA TYR A 9 -41.83 -25.73 42.27
C TYR A 9 -40.92 -24.49 42.13
N GLN A 10 -40.96 -23.55 43.08
CA GLN A 10 -40.07 -22.38 43.11
C GLN A 10 -38.60 -22.76 43.36
N ASP A 11 -38.33 -23.81 44.13
CA ASP A 11 -36.97 -24.25 44.45
C ASP A 11 -36.31 -24.97 43.26
N ALA A 12 -37.12 -25.65 42.45
CA ALA A 12 -36.70 -26.23 41.18
C ALA A 12 -36.38 -25.15 40.13
N LEU A 13 -37.18 -24.08 40.05
CA LEU A 13 -36.91 -22.95 39.15
C LEU A 13 -35.66 -22.17 39.58
N ASN A 14 -35.51 -21.85 40.87
CA ASN A 14 -34.31 -21.19 41.40
C ASN A 14 -33.05 -22.03 41.17
N SER A 15 -33.14 -23.35 41.35
CA SER A 15 -32.03 -24.27 41.04
C SER A 15 -31.70 -24.32 39.55
N GLN A 16 -32.69 -24.21 38.66
CA GLN A 16 -32.46 -24.11 37.21
C GLN A 16 -31.82 -22.77 36.82
N TYR A 17 -32.21 -21.64 37.42
CA TYR A 17 -31.59 -20.33 37.20
C TYR A 17 -30.14 -20.26 37.73
N LEU A 18 -29.86 -20.89 38.87
CA LEU A 18 -28.50 -20.98 39.41
C LEU A 18 -27.66 -21.98 38.61
N SER A 19 -28.23 -23.12 38.20
CA SER A 19 -27.56 -24.13 37.37
C SER A 19 -27.21 -23.60 35.97
N SER A 20 -28.09 -22.81 35.36
CA SER A 20 -27.82 -22.13 34.09
C SER A 20 -26.73 -21.07 34.25
N SER A 21 -26.70 -20.36 35.37
CA SER A 21 -25.67 -19.35 35.68
C SER A 21 -24.28 -19.97 35.90
N ILE A 22 -24.17 -21.07 36.66
CA ILE A 22 -22.87 -21.77 36.87
C ILE A 22 -22.39 -22.46 35.60
N SER A 23 -23.31 -23.01 34.79
CA SER A 23 -22.99 -23.64 33.52
C SER A 23 -22.50 -22.60 32.50
N SER A 24 -23.10 -21.41 32.50
CA SER A 24 -22.66 -20.27 31.67
C SER A 24 -21.31 -19.73 32.12
N LEU A 25 -21.04 -19.66 33.43
CA LEU A 25 -19.73 -19.27 33.95
C LEU A 25 -18.62 -20.27 33.60
N SER A 26 -18.87 -21.58 33.75
CA SER A 26 -17.91 -22.62 33.39
C SER A 26 -17.65 -22.67 31.88
N ARG A 27 -18.70 -22.51 31.06
CA ARG A 27 -18.56 -22.36 29.60
C ARG A 27 -17.74 -21.12 29.25
N SER A 28 -18.04 -19.96 29.84
CA SER A 28 -17.31 -18.70 29.62
C SER A 28 -15.82 -18.78 29.98
N ARG A 29 -15.47 -19.43 31.10
CA ARG A 29 -14.05 -19.64 31.48
C ARG A 29 -13.33 -20.55 30.48
N SER A 30 -13.97 -21.63 30.07
CA SER A 30 -13.42 -22.56 29.07
C SER A 30 -13.22 -21.89 27.71
N THR A 31 -14.23 -21.16 27.20
CA THR A 31 -14.15 -20.45 25.92
C THR A 31 -13.10 -19.34 25.94
N ASN A 32 -13.00 -18.58 27.03
CA ASN A 32 -11.98 -17.54 27.18
C ASN A 32 -10.55 -18.13 27.13
N SER A 33 -10.32 -19.25 27.82
CA SER A 33 -9.01 -19.94 27.77
C SER A 33 -8.67 -20.44 26.37
N LEU A 34 -9.66 -20.92 25.62
CA LEU A 34 -9.51 -21.34 24.22
C LEU A 34 -9.14 -20.12 23.35
N ILE A 35 -9.88 -19.02 23.47
CA ILE A 35 -9.64 -17.77 22.73
C ILE A 35 -8.21 -17.26 22.97
N VAL A 36 -7.76 -17.21 24.24
CA VAL A 36 -6.41 -16.74 24.57
C VAL A 36 -5.33 -17.68 24.01
N ARG A 37 -5.54 -19.00 24.06
CA ARG A 37 -4.60 -19.99 23.50
C ARG A 37 -4.52 -19.86 21.97
N THR A 38 -5.66 -19.80 21.30
CA THR A 38 -5.78 -19.64 19.85
C THR A 38 -5.12 -18.32 19.40
N TYR A 39 -5.38 -17.22 20.11
CA TYR A 39 -4.75 -15.92 19.86
C TYR A 39 -3.22 -16.00 19.95
N LYS A 40 -2.68 -16.62 21.01
CA LYS A 40 -1.22 -16.78 21.18
C LYS A 40 -0.60 -17.63 20.07
N GLN A 41 -1.27 -18.72 19.69
CA GLN A 41 -0.82 -19.58 18.59
C GLN A 41 -0.83 -18.82 17.26
N ALA A 42 -1.92 -18.14 16.92
CA ALA A 42 -2.04 -17.36 15.70
C ALA A 42 -1.00 -16.22 15.65
N THR A 43 -0.72 -15.57 16.78
CA THR A 43 0.32 -14.53 16.87
C THR A 43 1.71 -15.11 16.62
N SER A 44 2.04 -16.30 17.15
CA SER A 44 3.32 -16.96 16.87
C SER A 44 3.47 -17.31 15.37
N LEU A 45 2.40 -17.76 14.72
CA LEU A 45 2.37 -18.02 13.29
C LEU A 45 2.53 -16.73 12.47
N TYR A 46 1.89 -15.64 12.89
CA TYR A 46 2.05 -14.32 12.27
C TYR A 46 3.49 -13.81 12.31
N LEU A 47 4.16 -13.93 13.46
CA LEU A 47 5.56 -13.50 13.63
C LEU A 47 6.53 -14.29 12.73
N THR A 48 6.18 -15.53 12.38
CA THR A 48 6.95 -16.36 11.44
C THR A 48 6.51 -16.19 9.98
N LYS A 49 5.71 -15.15 9.68
CA LYS A 49 5.14 -14.83 8.36
C LYS A 49 4.27 -15.93 7.75
N ARG A 50 3.73 -16.84 8.58
CA ARG A 50 2.80 -17.88 8.15
C ARG A 50 1.37 -17.35 8.20
N PHE A 51 1.05 -16.37 7.35
CA PHE A 51 -0.20 -15.63 7.43
C PHE A 51 -1.44 -16.49 7.16
N LYS A 52 -1.33 -17.47 6.25
CA LYS A 52 -2.42 -18.41 5.97
C LYS A 52 -2.79 -19.22 7.21
N GLU A 53 -1.80 -19.88 7.81
CA GLU A 53 -1.98 -20.69 9.01
C GLU A 53 -2.47 -19.84 10.19
N ALA A 54 -1.98 -18.60 10.32
CA ALA A 54 -2.43 -17.66 11.33
C ALA A 54 -3.91 -17.29 11.16
N LEU A 55 -4.37 -17.04 9.92
CA LEU A 55 -5.76 -16.72 9.64
C LEU A 55 -6.68 -17.91 9.90
N GLU A 56 -6.31 -19.11 9.42
CA GLU A 56 -7.09 -20.34 9.64
C GLU A 56 -7.18 -20.71 11.12
N THR A 57 -6.12 -20.42 11.90
CA THR A 57 -6.15 -20.60 13.36
C THR A 57 -7.10 -19.60 14.03
N LEU A 58 -7.22 -18.38 13.49
CA LEU A 58 -8.03 -17.31 14.07
C LEU A 58 -9.52 -17.38 13.67
N GLU A 59 -9.83 -17.92 12.49
CA GLU A 59 -11.18 -18.01 11.90
C GLU A 59 -12.25 -18.55 12.88
N PRO A 60 -12.02 -19.63 13.65
CA PRO A 60 -13.03 -20.19 14.55
C PRO A 60 -13.45 -19.28 15.70
N ILE A 61 -12.62 -18.29 16.08
CA ILE A 61 -12.93 -17.37 17.18
C ILE A 61 -13.52 -16.04 16.70
N ILE A 62 -13.31 -15.68 15.43
CA ILE A 62 -13.80 -14.42 14.82
C ILE A 62 -15.03 -14.61 13.93
N SER A 63 -15.29 -15.84 13.46
CA SER A 63 -16.50 -16.17 12.73
C SER A 63 -17.63 -16.53 13.69
N SER A 64 -18.88 -16.19 13.34
CA SER A 64 -20.05 -16.72 14.05
C SER A 64 -20.01 -18.25 13.96
N GLN A 65 -20.06 -18.96 15.08
CA GLN A 65 -20.32 -20.40 15.05
C GLN A 65 -21.70 -20.57 14.42
N GLN A 66 -21.73 -20.93 13.14
CA GLN A 66 -22.93 -21.41 12.49
C GLN A 66 -23.44 -22.55 13.37
N ALA A 67 -24.65 -22.38 13.93
CA ALA A 67 -25.37 -23.45 14.59
C ALA A 67 -25.25 -24.68 13.70
N GLY A 68 -24.71 -25.77 14.26
CA GLY A 68 -24.61 -27.04 13.54
C GLY A 68 -25.97 -27.41 12.96
N ASP A 69 -25.94 -28.16 11.87
CA ASP A 69 -27.05 -28.78 11.15
C ASP A 69 -27.92 -29.74 12.02
N ASP A 70 -28.48 -29.24 13.13
CA ASP A 70 -29.44 -29.93 14.00
C ASP A 70 -30.74 -29.12 14.19
N ALA A 71 -30.99 -28.13 13.34
CA ALA A 71 -32.27 -27.41 13.27
C ALA A 71 -33.25 -28.08 12.28
N VAL A 72 -33.51 -29.39 12.47
CA VAL A 72 -34.66 -30.08 11.86
C VAL A 72 -35.49 -30.74 12.97
N ASN A 73 -35.87 -29.97 13.99
CA ASN A 73 -37.14 -30.11 14.70
C ASN A 73 -37.13 -29.20 15.92
N SER A 74 -37.85 -28.09 15.85
CA SER A 74 -38.76 -27.62 16.92
C SER A 74 -39.31 -26.27 16.52
N GLY A 75 -40.47 -26.27 15.87
CA GLY A 75 -41.27 -25.06 15.79
C GLY A 75 -41.78 -24.69 17.17
N ARG A 76 -41.47 -23.47 17.64
CA ARG A 76 -42.33 -22.65 18.51
C ARG A 76 -41.75 -21.25 18.79
N SER A 77 -42.47 -20.26 18.27
CA SER A 77 -42.88 -18.98 18.88
C SER A 77 -41.88 -18.09 19.65
N ASP A 78 -41.74 -16.89 19.08
CA ASP A 78 -41.75 -15.57 19.74
C ASP A 78 -40.54 -15.12 20.58
N GLY A 79 -39.80 -14.15 20.02
CA GLY A 79 -39.52 -12.92 20.76
C GLY A 79 -38.13 -12.66 21.33
N GLU A 80 -37.03 -13.18 20.77
CA GLU A 80 -35.68 -12.69 21.16
C GLU A 80 -34.65 -12.85 20.03
N SER A 81 -34.79 -12.04 18.99
CA SER A 81 -33.97 -12.08 17.77
C SER A 81 -32.80 -11.08 17.81
N SER A 82 -31.77 -11.32 18.64
CA SER A 82 -30.52 -10.52 18.56
C SER A 82 -29.21 -11.26 18.87
N ALA A 83 -29.24 -12.50 19.35
CA ALA A 83 -28.01 -13.21 19.78
C ALA A 83 -27.40 -14.14 18.71
N ASP A 84 -28.06 -14.33 17.56
CA ASP A 84 -27.82 -15.46 16.65
C ASP A 84 -26.79 -15.20 15.53
N GLY A 85 -25.87 -14.26 15.73
CA GLY A 85 -24.91 -13.87 14.68
C GLY A 85 -23.57 -13.32 15.17
N VAL A 86 -23.28 -13.44 16.46
CA VAL A 86 -22.09 -12.84 17.09
C VAL A 86 -20.97 -13.89 17.23
N ALA A 87 -19.71 -13.49 17.03
CA ALA A 87 -18.57 -14.39 17.15
C ALA A 87 -18.26 -14.75 18.62
N PRO A 88 -17.66 -15.92 18.90
CA PRO A 88 -17.29 -16.33 20.27
C PRO A 88 -16.42 -15.30 21.01
N VAL A 89 -15.58 -14.55 20.28
CA VAL A 89 -14.75 -13.48 20.85
C VAL A 89 -15.56 -12.34 21.46
N ALA A 90 -16.79 -12.07 20.99
CA ALA A 90 -17.62 -11.00 21.54
C ALA A 90 -18.03 -11.24 22.99
N GLN A 91 -18.16 -12.53 23.38
CA GLN A 91 -18.47 -12.96 24.75
C GLN A 91 -17.24 -12.95 25.68
N SER A 92 -16.05 -12.62 25.15
CA SER A 92 -14.82 -12.52 25.94
C SER A 92 -14.68 -11.15 26.62
N SER A 93 -13.72 -11.03 27.54
CA SER A 93 -13.46 -9.75 28.21
C SER A 93 -13.03 -8.66 27.22
N LYS A 94 -13.39 -7.39 27.50
CA LYS A 94 -13.04 -6.20 26.68
C LYS A 94 -11.61 -6.27 26.16
N GLY A 95 -10.63 -6.40 27.05
CA GLY A 95 -9.21 -6.43 26.68
C GLY A 95 -8.78 -7.65 25.83
N THR A 96 -9.46 -8.80 25.92
CA THR A 96 -9.19 -9.96 25.06
C THR A 96 -9.79 -9.73 23.67
N ARG A 97 -11.04 -9.28 23.64
CA ARG A 97 -11.76 -8.92 22.42
C ARG A 97 -11.02 -7.87 21.60
N THR A 98 -10.58 -6.76 22.23
CA THR A 98 -9.79 -5.71 21.59
C THR A 98 -8.52 -6.29 20.95
N LYS A 99 -7.75 -7.11 21.68
CA LYS A 99 -6.49 -7.70 21.17
C LYS A 99 -6.70 -8.62 19.98
N VAL A 100 -7.74 -9.45 20.02
CA VAL A 100 -8.05 -10.37 18.92
C VAL A 100 -8.43 -9.59 17.66
N TRP A 101 -9.31 -8.58 17.77
CA TRP A 101 -9.72 -7.78 16.61
C TRP A 101 -8.60 -6.89 16.07
N VAL A 102 -7.81 -6.25 16.93
CA VAL A 102 -6.60 -5.50 16.51
C VAL A 102 -5.61 -6.42 15.79
N PHE A 103 -5.41 -7.64 16.29
CA PHE A 103 -4.55 -8.62 15.63
C PHE A 103 -5.12 -9.08 14.29
N TYR A 104 -6.43 -9.34 14.19
CA TYR A 104 -7.08 -9.69 12.93
C TYR A 104 -6.89 -8.59 11.88
N LEU A 105 -7.09 -7.32 12.26
CA LEU A 105 -6.87 -6.16 11.38
C LEU A 105 -5.41 -6.04 10.93
N SER A 106 -4.47 -6.24 11.86
CA SER A 106 -3.03 -6.25 11.56
C SER A 106 -2.66 -7.39 10.61
N LEU A 107 -3.25 -8.57 10.80
CA LEU A 107 -3.07 -9.73 9.93
C LEU A 107 -3.62 -9.45 8.52
N LEU A 108 -4.83 -8.87 8.41
CA LEU A 108 -5.39 -8.46 7.12
C LEU A 108 -4.51 -7.42 6.43
N HIS A 109 -4.04 -6.42 7.17
CA HIS A 109 -3.13 -5.41 6.64
C HIS A 109 -1.88 -6.06 6.04
N ALA A 110 -1.21 -6.93 6.78
CA ALA A 110 -0.02 -7.65 6.32
C ALA A 110 -0.30 -8.53 5.10
N ILE A 111 -1.44 -9.23 5.05
CA ILE A 111 -1.83 -10.07 3.90
C ILE A 111 -1.98 -9.24 2.62
N ILE A 112 -2.49 -8.01 2.72
CA ILE A 112 -2.67 -7.15 1.56
C ILE A 112 -1.34 -6.52 1.13
N GLU A 113 -0.47 -6.17 2.08
CA GLU A 113 0.88 -5.67 1.82
C GLU A 113 1.80 -6.68 1.12
N LEU A 114 1.54 -7.99 1.26
CA LEU A 114 2.24 -9.04 0.49
C LEU A 114 2.10 -8.85 -1.03
N GLY A 115 1.08 -8.12 -1.47
CA GLY A 115 0.79 -7.89 -2.88
C GLY A 115 0.09 -9.07 -3.54
N ALA A 116 -0.29 -8.87 -4.81
CA ALA A 116 -1.12 -9.81 -5.54
C ALA A 116 -0.42 -11.13 -5.87
N GLU A 117 0.89 -11.13 -6.06
CA GLU A 117 1.62 -12.33 -6.47
C GLU A 117 1.83 -13.28 -5.28
N GLU A 118 2.41 -12.77 -4.19
CA GLU A 118 2.66 -13.57 -2.99
C GLU A 118 1.36 -13.95 -2.27
N GLY A 119 0.38 -13.05 -2.23
CA GLY A 119 -0.93 -13.32 -1.65
C GLY A 119 -1.70 -14.42 -2.37
N LYS A 120 -1.69 -14.44 -3.71
CA LYS A 120 -2.29 -15.53 -4.50
C LYS A 120 -1.55 -16.85 -4.31
N ASN A 121 -0.23 -16.84 -4.16
CA ASN A 121 0.57 -18.04 -3.93
C ASN A 121 0.24 -18.70 -2.59
N GLN A 122 0.09 -17.91 -1.52
CA GLN A 122 -0.18 -18.44 -0.19
C GLN A 122 -1.65 -18.82 0.02
N PHE A 123 -2.61 -17.97 -0.41
CA PHE A 123 -4.04 -18.15 -0.11
C PHE A 123 -4.86 -18.69 -1.28
N GLY A 124 -4.31 -18.70 -2.49
CA GLY A 124 -5.06 -18.92 -3.72
C GLY A 124 -5.75 -17.65 -4.23
N SER A 125 -6.05 -17.62 -5.54
CA SER A 125 -6.59 -16.42 -6.19
C SER A 125 -7.95 -15.96 -5.65
N ALA A 126 -8.85 -16.90 -5.35
CA ALA A 126 -10.19 -16.58 -4.86
C ALA A 126 -10.18 -16.01 -3.44
N LYS A 127 -9.55 -16.71 -2.48
CA LYS A 127 -9.51 -16.30 -1.06
C LYS A 127 -8.74 -14.99 -0.89
N TRP A 128 -7.61 -14.82 -1.59
CA TRP A 128 -6.88 -13.53 -1.56
C TRP A 128 -7.72 -12.38 -2.10
N ARG A 129 -8.39 -12.55 -3.24
CA ARG A 129 -9.23 -11.50 -3.84
C ARG A 129 -10.39 -11.13 -2.89
N GLN A 130 -10.99 -12.11 -2.23
CA GLN A 130 -12.05 -11.88 -1.25
C GLN A 130 -11.53 -11.07 -0.05
N LEU A 131 -10.38 -11.44 0.53
CA LEU A 131 -9.77 -10.71 1.64
C LEU A 131 -9.38 -9.27 1.25
N ALA A 132 -8.77 -9.11 0.07
CA ALA A 132 -8.44 -7.79 -0.46
C ALA A 132 -9.71 -6.95 -0.72
N ALA A 133 -10.77 -7.55 -1.27
CA ALA A 133 -12.04 -6.86 -1.49
C ALA A 133 -12.70 -6.42 -0.17
N LYS A 134 -12.64 -7.25 0.88
CA LYS A 134 -13.17 -6.90 2.21
C LYS A 134 -12.52 -5.64 2.78
N ALA A 135 -11.19 -5.52 2.67
CA ALA A 135 -10.47 -4.35 3.17
C ALA A 135 -10.63 -3.12 2.26
N ARG A 136 -10.50 -3.30 0.94
CA ARG A 136 -10.61 -2.19 -0.04
C ARG A 136 -12.03 -1.65 -0.18
N GLY A 137 -13.03 -2.48 0.08
CA GLY A 137 -14.45 -2.09 0.08
C GLY A 137 -14.97 -1.65 1.45
N GLY A 138 -14.16 -1.73 2.51
CA GLY A 138 -14.55 -1.33 3.87
C GLY A 138 -15.56 -2.25 4.58
N VAL A 139 -15.98 -3.36 3.96
CA VAL A 139 -16.92 -4.34 4.54
C VAL A 139 -16.38 -4.95 5.84
N VAL A 140 -15.06 -4.96 6.02
CA VAL A 140 -14.40 -5.38 7.27
C VAL A 140 -14.88 -4.59 8.50
N TRP A 141 -15.28 -3.33 8.32
CA TRP A 141 -15.82 -2.50 9.40
C TRP A 141 -17.13 -3.08 9.93
N ASP A 142 -18.09 -3.31 9.03
CA ASP A 142 -19.41 -3.86 9.35
C ASP A 142 -19.31 -5.28 9.90
N GLU A 143 -18.38 -6.07 9.36
CA GLU A 143 -18.09 -7.42 9.83
C GLU A 143 -17.65 -7.41 11.30
N ILE A 144 -16.74 -6.52 11.68
CA ILE A 144 -16.24 -6.44 13.07
C ILE A 144 -17.31 -5.90 14.01
N ILE A 145 -18.09 -4.91 13.59
CA ILE A 145 -19.17 -4.37 14.44
C ILE A 145 -20.23 -5.43 14.69
N ARG A 146 -20.66 -6.13 13.64
CA ARG A 146 -21.67 -7.19 13.75
C ARG A 146 -21.16 -8.39 14.54
N LEU A 147 -19.96 -8.90 14.21
CA LEU A 147 -19.42 -10.12 14.81
C LEU A 147 -18.80 -9.88 16.19
N GLY A 148 -18.24 -8.70 16.44
CA GLY A 148 -17.49 -8.38 17.66
C GLY A 148 -18.28 -7.58 18.69
N TYR A 149 -19.17 -6.70 18.25
CA TYR A 149 -19.82 -5.69 19.09
C TYR A 149 -21.36 -5.71 18.95
N GLY A 150 -21.93 -6.76 18.36
CA GLY A 150 -23.37 -6.97 18.30
C GLY A 150 -24.15 -5.96 17.45
N GLY A 151 -23.47 -5.19 16.59
CA GLY A 151 -24.11 -4.16 15.76
C GLY A 151 -23.99 -2.73 16.29
N ASN A 152 -23.46 -2.53 17.49
CA ASN A 152 -23.37 -1.20 18.10
C ASN A 152 -22.03 -0.53 17.77
N GLU A 153 -22.06 0.55 16.98
CA GLU A 153 -20.83 1.27 16.60
C GLU A 153 -20.18 2.01 17.78
N GLY A 154 -20.96 2.53 18.73
CA GLY A 154 -20.47 3.26 19.91
C GLY A 154 -19.74 2.38 20.93
N ASP A 155 -20.00 1.06 20.94
CA ASP A 155 -19.39 0.10 21.88
C ASP A 155 -18.02 -0.41 21.39
N VAL A 156 -17.59 -0.02 20.19
CA VAL A 156 -16.33 -0.44 19.59
C VAL A 156 -15.16 0.17 20.34
N ASP A 157 -14.19 -0.67 20.70
CA ASP A 157 -13.01 -0.22 21.43
C ASP A 157 -12.20 0.79 20.60
N PRO A 158 -11.73 1.91 21.19
CA PRO A 158 -10.97 2.94 20.46
C PRO A 158 -9.74 2.39 19.74
N ASP A 159 -9.03 1.44 20.35
CA ASP A 159 -7.85 0.79 19.76
C ASP A 159 -8.24 0.00 18.48
N VAL A 160 -9.45 -0.58 18.42
CA VAL A 160 -9.95 -1.28 17.22
C VAL A 160 -10.31 -0.28 16.13
N VAL A 161 -10.95 0.85 16.48
CA VAL A 161 -11.29 1.93 15.54
C VAL A 161 -10.06 2.52 14.87
N VAL A 162 -9.00 2.81 15.63
CA VAL A 162 -7.72 3.30 15.08
C VAL A 162 -7.17 2.32 14.04
N ASN A 163 -7.15 1.02 14.35
CA ASN A 163 -6.62 0.01 13.45
C ASN A 163 -7.51 -0.21 12.21
N LEU A 164 -8.83 -0.13 12.37
CA LEU A 164 -9.79 -0.15 11.27
C LEU A 164 -9.54 1.02 10.31
N ALA A 165 -9.58 2.25 10.83
CA ALA A 165 -9.39 3.44 10.02
C ALA A 165 -8.01 3.49 9.35
N THR A 166 -6.96 2.99 10.02
CA THR A 166 -5.61 2.85 9.43
C THR A 166 -5.58 1.82 8.30
N LEU A 167 -6.25 0.67 8.46
CA LEU A 167 -6.39 -0.33 7.41
C LEU A 167 -7.11 0.26 6.18
N LEU A 168 -8.21 1.00 6.41
CA LEU A 168 -8.98 1.62 5.34
C LEU A 168 -8.20 2.74 4.64
N LEU A 169 -7.46 3.57 5.38
CA LEU A 169 -6.56 4.58 4.82
C LEU A 169 -5.51 3.98 3.89
N GLY A 170 -4.92 2.84 4.27
CA GLY A 170 -3.85 2.21 3.48
C GLY A 170 -4.34 1.53 2.19
N HIS A 171 -5.59 1.07 2.14
CA HIS A 171 -6.04 0.16 1.09
C HIS A 171 -7.26 0.64 0.29
N MET A 172 -8.07 1.58 0.80
CA MET A 172 -9.22 2.11 0.06
C MET A 172 -8.82 3.21 -0.93
N GLN A 173 -9.49 3.23 -2.08
CA GLN A 173 -9.30 4.29 -3.09
C GLN A 173 -10.02 5.59 -2.73
N SER A 174 -11.14 5.50 -1.99
CA SER A 174 -11.90 6.66 -1.50
C SER A 174 -12.05 6.56 0.00
N GLN A 175 -11.81 7.66 0.70
CA GLN A 175 -11.90 7.72 2.16
C GLN A 175 -13.27 8.20 2.65
N ARG A 176 -14.28 8.35 1.78
CA ARG A 176 -15.64 8.79 2.17
C ARG A 176 -16.32 7.82 3.15
N LEU A 177 -16.18 6.52 2.92
CA LEU A 177 -16.74 5.53 3.85
C LEU A 177 -16.05 5.60 5.21
N ASN A 178 -14.72 5.74 5.21
CA ASN A 178 -13.92 5.85 6.44
C ASN A 178 -14.31 7.12 7.21
N GLN A 179 -14.50 8.24 6.51
CA GLN A 179 -15.03 9.48 7.07
C GLN A 179 -16.39 9.26 7.74
N GLN A 180 -17.38 8.72 7.01
CA GLN A 180 -18.72 8.46 7.55
C GLN A 180 -18.70 7.58 8.80
N ARG A 181 -17.87 6.53 8.80
CA ARG A 181 -17.74 5.62 9.94
C ARG A 181 -17.05 6.27 11.15
N LEU A 182 -16.04 7.12 10.92
CA LEU A 182 -15.39 7.86 12.00
C LEU A 182 -16.30 8.95 12.57
N GLU A 183 -17.07 9.66 11.73
CA GLU A 183 -18.08 10.62 12.17
C GLU A 183 -19.15 9.94 13.03
N ALA A 184 -19.72 8.83 12.55
CA ALA A 184 -20.71 8.06 13.30
C ALA A 184 -20.16 7.55 14.64
N TYR A 185 -18.92 7.07 14.66
CA TYR A 185 -18.24 6.66 15.89
C TYR A 185 -18.01 7.83 16.86
N LEU A 186 -17.51 8.97 16.36
CA LEU A 186 -17.23 10.14 17.18
C LEU A 186 -18.52 10.71 17.79
N SER A 187 -19.60 10.79 17.02
CA SER A 187 -20.93 11.17 17.51
C SER A 187 -21.44 10.21 18.58
N ALA A 188 -21.42 8.89 18.32
CA ALA A 188 -21.86 7.89 19.30
C ALA A 188 -21.01 7.91 20.58
N SER A 189 -19.70 8.13 20.47
CA SER A 189 -18.79 8.22 21.61
C SER A 189 -18.95 9.51 22.43
N ALA A 190 -19.41 10.60 21.80
CA ALA A 190 -19.71 11.87 22.48
C ALA A 190 -20.99 11.74 23.31
N ASP A 191 -22.04 11.15 22.73
CA ASP A 191 -23.31 10.89 23.42
C ASP A 191 -23.10 9.94 24.61
N ALA A 192 -22.30 8.88 24.43
CA ALA A 192 -21.96 7.94 25.50
C ALA A 192 -21.18 8.61 26.65
N ALA A 193 -20.27 9.54 26.33
CA ALA A 193 -19.54 10.29 27.34
C ALA A 193 -20.47 11.23 28.13
N GLN A 194 -21.37 11.95 27.46
CA GLN A 194 -22.36 12.80 28.12
C GLN A 194 -23.30 12.02 29.04
N LEU A 195 -23.76 10.84 28.61
CA LEU A 195 -24.59 9.96 29.45
C LEU A 195 -23.84 9.45 30.68
N ALA A 196 -22.54 9.17 30.55
CA ALA A 196 -21.70 8.80 31.69
C ALA A 196 -21.60 9.97 32.71
N TYR A 197 -21.40 11.20 32.23
CA TYR A 197 -21.37 12.40 33.08
C TYR A 197 -22.69 12.66 33.81
N LEU A 198 -23.83 12.41 33.15
CA LEU A 198 -25.16 12.59 33.77
C LEU A 198 -25.48 11.51 34.82
N ASN A 199 -24.94 10.30 34.66
CA ASN A 199 -25.15 9.19 35.58
C ASN A 199 -24.19 9.21 36.79
N GLU A 200 -23.13 10.02 36.75
CA GLU A 200 -22.08 10.14 37.77
C GLU A 200 -22.55 10.79 39.10
N GLY A 201 -23.86 11.02 39.27
CA GLY A 201 -24.47 11.37 40.57
C GLY A 201 -24.73 10.18 41.51
N ILE A 202 -24.65 8.93 41.00
CA ILE A 202 -24.79 7.71 41.83
C ILE A 202 -23.62 6.77 41.51
N ALA A 203 -22.51 6.96 42.22
CA ALA A 203 -21.34 6.10 42.13
C ALA A 203 -21.68 4.66 42.57
N THR A 204 -21.95 3.78 41.61
CA THR A 204 -21.82 2.33 41.80
C THR A 204 -20.38 1.93 41.46
N PRO A 205 -19.71 1.09 42.26
CA PRO A 205 -18.28 0.76 42.12
C PRO A 205 -17.96 -0.15 40.91
N MET A 206 -18.82 -0.20 39.89
CA MET A 206 -18.60 -0.91 38.63
C MET A 206 -18.97 -0.10 37.36
N SER A 207 -19.32 1.18 37.48
CA SER A 207 -19.64 2.02 36.31
C SER A 207 -18.47 2.95 35.97
N ASN A 208 -17.76 2.60 34.89
CA ASN A 208 -16.95 3.45 34.02
C ASN A 208 -16.35 4.72 34.63
N GLY A 209 -15.15 4.57 35.18
CA GLY A 209 -14.28 5.70 35.49
C GLY A 209 -13.96 6.49 34.23
N THR A 210 -14.17 7.79 34.33
CA THR A 210 -13.53 8.83 33.55
C THR A 210 -12.07 8.48 33.19
N SER A 211 -11.81 8.40 31.88
CA SER A 211 -10.52 8.59 31.21
C SER A 211 -9.28 7.95 31.86
N SER A 212 -9.01 6.68 31.56
CA SER A 212 -7.62 6.22 31.61
C SER A 212 -6.78 7.15 30.69
N PRO A 213 -5.60 7.63 31.12
CA PRO A 213 -4.72 8.43 30.25
C PRO A 213 -4.47 7.77 28.88
N LYS A 214 -4.48 6.42 28.84
CA LYS A 214 -4.38 5.64 27.62
C LYS A 214 -5.57 5.86 26.68
N GLU A 215 -6.79 5.88 27.20
CA GLU A 215 -8.02 6.03 26.41
C GLU A 215 -8.13 7.45 25.82
N LEU A 216 -7.77 8.46 26.60
CA LEU A 216 -7.63 9.84 26.09
C LEU A 216 -6.58 9.91 24.97
N THR A 217 -5.43 9.25 25.14
CA THR A 217 -4.40 9.18 24.10
C THR A 217 -4.92 8.51 22.82
N THR A 218 -5.63 7.39 22.94
CA THR A 218 -6.21 6.72 21.77
C THR A 218 -7.29 7.57 21.09
N ARG A 219 -8.11 8.29 21.86
CA ARG A 219 -9.13 9.19 21.30
C ARG A 219 -8.51 10.39 20.57
N LEU A 220 -7.44 10.97 21.11
CA LEU A 220 -6.64 11.97 20.38
C LEU A 220 -6.07 11.41 19.09
N LYS A 221 -5.64 10.13 19.09
CA LYS A 221 -5.17 9.46 17.87
C LYS A 221 -6.27 9.32 16.83
N ILE A 222 -7.50 9.04 17.24
CA ILE A 222 -8.66 9.00 16.32
C ILE A 222 -8.90 10.38 15.72
N LEU A 223 -8.85 11.45 16.54
CA LEU A 223 -8.99 12.82 16.05
C LEU A 223 -7.88 13.18 15.06
N GLU A 224 -6.62 12.89 15.39
CA GLU A 224 -5.46 13.09 14.48
C GLU A 224 -5.65 12.35 13.15
N LEU A 225 -6.10 11.09 13.21
CA LEU A 225 -6.32 10.28 12.02
C LEU A 225 -7.44 10.86 11.15
N TYR A 226 -8.53 11.28 11.80
CA TYR A 226 -9.68 11.88 11.13
C TYR A 226 -9.30 13.21 10.46
N THR A 227 -8.73 14.14 11.21
CA THR A 227 -8.49 15.52 10.74
C THR A 227 -7.25 15.67 9.87
N LEU A 228 -6.19 14.90 10.12
CA LEU A 228 -4.91 15.06 9.38
C LEU A 228 -4.73 14.03 8.26
N HIS A 229 -5.54 12.97 8.21
CA HIS A 229 -5.37 11.93 7.19
C HIS A 229 -6.65 11.69 6.37
N VAL A 230 -7.79 11.44 7.03
CA VAL A 230 -9.04 11.10 6.33
C VAL A 230 -9.62 12.29 5.57
N LEU A 231 -9.80 13.44 6.24
CA LEU A 231 -10.35 14.63 5.60
C LEU A 231 -9.43 15.18 4.48
N PRO A 232 -8.10 15.30 4.68
CA PRO A 232 -7.17 15.67 3.60
C PRO A 232 -7.15 14.73 2.40
N SER A 233 -7.44 13.43 2.63
CA SER A 233 -7.57 12.45 1.55
C SER A 233 -8.85 12.61 0.73
N ASN A 234 -9.88 13.25 1.29
CA ASN A 234 -11.11 13.61 0.60
C ASN A 234 -11.12 15.06 0.09
N ASP A 235 -10.00 15.78 0.22
CA ASP A 235 -9.85 17.21 -0.13
C ASP A 235 -10.72 18.16 0.71
N GLU A 236 -11.14 17.75 1.91
CA GLU A 236 -12.00 18.51 2.82
C GLU A 236 -11.20 19.31 3.85
N TRP A 237 -10.28 20.15 3.37
CA TRP A 237 -9.34 20.91 4.22
C TRP A 237 -10.01 21.93 5.13
N ASP A 238 -10.98 22.68 4.60
CA ASP A 238 -11.66 23.73 5.35
C ASP A 238 -12.55 23.13 6.45
N TYR A 239 -13.14 21.97 6.17
CA TYR A 239 -13.90 21.22 7.16
C TYR A 239 -12.99 20.66 8.26
N ALA A 240 -11.81 20.15 7.90
CA ALA A 240 -10.82 19.71 8.89
C ALA A 240 -10.39 20.85 9.82
N GLN A 241 -10.15 22.05 9.27
CA GLN A 241 -9.80 23.23 10.05
C GLN A 241 -10.93 23.62 11.00
N GLN A 242 -12.16 23.77 10.51
CA GLN A 242 -13.34 24.10 11.33
C GLN A 242 -13.56 23.07 12.42
N PHE A 243 -13.42 21.78 12.09
CA PHE A 243 -13.56 20.70 13.07
C PHE A 243 -12.50 20.79 14.16
N ILE A 244 -11.23 21.05 13.82
CA ILE A 244 -10.17 21.26 14.82
C ILE A 244 -10.46 22.49 15.69
N GLU A 245 -10.95 23.58 15.11
CA GLU A 245 -11.28 24.82 15.84
C GLU A 245 -12.46 24.65 16.79
N MET A 246 -13.49 23.89 16.42
CA MET A 246 -14.70 23.69 17.22
C MET A 246 -14.59 22.51 18.20
N ASN A 247 -13.52 21.72 18.17
CA ASN A 247 -13.39 20.54 19.04
C ASN A 247 -13.04 20.94 20.48
N ASP A 248 -13.94 20.67 21.42
CA ASP A 248 -13.76 20.99 22.85
C ASP A 248 -12.77 20.07 23.57
N MET A 249 -12.38 18.95 22.97
CA MET A 249 -11.43 18.02 23.60
C MET A 249 -9.96 18.35 23.34
N LEU A 250 -9.68 19.26 22.41
CA LEU A 250 -8.33 19.70 22.11
C LEU A 250 -8.00 20.92 22.98
N ASP A 251 -6.99 20.77 23.82
CA ASP A 251 -6.38 21.92 24.51
C ASP A 251 -5.78 22.88 23.48
N ASP A 252 -5.64 24.16 23.82
CA ASP A 252 -5.18 25.20 22.88
C ASP A 252 -3.83 24.85 22.22
N GLU A 253 -2.87 24.33 23.00
CA GLU A 253 -1.57 23.89 22.47
C GLU A 253 -1.70 22.78 21.42
N ARG A 254 -2.61 21.82 21.66
CA ARG A 254 -2.85 20.70 20.73
C ARG A 254 -3.62 21.15 19.50
N ARG A 255 -4.57 22.06 19.68
CA ARG A 255 -5.33 22.69 18.60
C ARG A 255 -4.38 23.42 17.64
N GLU A 256 -3.48 24.24 18.18
CA GLU A 256 -2.44 24.93 17.40
C GLU A 256 -1.50 23.94 16.70
N ALA A 257 -1.05 22.89 17.39
CA ALA A 257 -0.20 21.86 16.80
C ALA A 257 -0.89 21.14 15.62
N PHE A 258 -2.19 20.84 15.75
CA PHE A 258 -2.97 20.18 14.70
C PHE A 258 -3.21 21.10 13.51
N LEU A 259 -3.54 22.37 13.75
CA LEU A 259 -3.70 23.37 12.68
C LEU A 259 -2.39 23.60 11.93
N HIS A 260 -1.26 23.71 12.65
CA HIS A 260 0.06 23.82 12.04
C HIS A 260 0.41 22.58 11.21
N ALA A 261 0.15 21.38 11.73
CA ALA A 261 0.37 20.14 11.00
C ALA A 261 -0.50 20.05 9.73
N LEU A 262 -1.78 20.45 9.82
CA LEU A 262 -2.70 20.50 8.69
C LEU A 262 -2.22 21.47 7.61
N ALA A 263 -1.79 22.68 8.00
CA ALA A 263 -1.25 23.68 7.07
C ALA A 263 0.03 23.16 6.39
N THR A 264 0.94 22.56 7.15
CA THR A 264 2.17 21.95 6.61
C THR A 264 1.84 20.85 5.58
N LEU A 265 0.87 20.00 5.90
CA LEU A 265 0.45 18.89 5.02
C LEU A 265 -0.24 19.40 3.75
N LYS A 266 -1.01 20.49 3.85
CA LYS A 266 -1.61 21.18 2.69
C LYS A 266 -0.53 21.77 1.79
N ASP A 267 0.43 22.48 2.36
CA ASP A 267 1.56 23.06 1.61
C ASP A 267 2.39 21.98 0.91
N GLU A 268 2.63 20.84 1.57
CA GLU A 268 3.31 19.69 0.96
C GLU A 268 2.51 19.08 -0.20
N LYS A 269 1.19 18.95 -0.06
CA LYS A 269 0.30 18.44 -1.12
C LYS A 269 0.23 19.40 -2.31
N ASP A 270 0.09 20.69 -2.05
CA ASP A 270 0.06 21.71 -3.09
C ASP A 270 1.43 21.82 -3.79
N GLY A 271 2.53 21.75 -3.04
CA GLY A 271 3.89 21.75 -3.59
C GLY A 271 4.27 20.48 -4.35
N THR A 272 3.66 19.33 -4.04
CA THR A 272 3.80 18.10 -4.85
C THR A 272 2.97 18.18 -6.12
N ALA A 273 1.72 18.64 -6.03
CA ALA A 273 0.84 18.84 -7.18
C ALA A 273 1.41 19.87 -8.18
N GLN A 274 2.01 20.96 -7.68
CA GLN A 274 2.69 21.94 -8.53
C GLN A 274 3.86 21.33 -9.29
N ARG A 275 4.73 20.56 -8.61
CA ARG A 275 5.86 19.87 -9.24
C ARG A 275 5.42 18.84 -10.28
N GLU A 276 4.33 18.13 -10.03
CA GLU A 276 3.77 17.17 -10.99
C GLU A 276 3.26 17.86 -12.24
N ARG A 277 2.52 18.97 -12.11
CA ARG A 277 2.06 19.78 -13.24
C ARG A 277 3.21 20.33 -14.08
N GLU A 278 4.26 20.85 -13.45
CA GLU A 278 5.45 21.32 -14.17
C GLU A 278 6.12 20.19 -14.98
N LEU A 279 6.20 18.99 -14.42
CA LEU A 279 6.73 17.81 -15.10
C LEU A 279 5.85 17.34 -16.26
N GLU A 280 4.53 17.41 -16.11
CA GLU A 280 3.58 17.08 -17.16
C GLU A 280 3.64 18.08 -18.32
N GLU A 281 3.70 19.38 -18.03
CA GLU A 281 3.87 20.41 -19.07
C GLU A 281 5.16 20.21 -19.86
N LEU A 282 6.26 19.83 -19.20
CA LEU A 282 7.52 19.52 -19.88
C LEU A 282 7.40 18.28 -20.77
N ARG A 283 6.72 17.23 -20.30
CA ARG A 283 6.46 16.01 -21.10
C ARG A 283 5.57 16.31 -22.30
N GLU A 284 4.54 17.14 -22.13
CA GLU A 284 3.63 17.51 -23.20
C GLU A 284 4.36 18.32 -24.27
N ARG A 285 5.21 19.29 -23.89
CA ARG A 285 6.07 20.03 -24.83
C ARG A 285 7.01 19.11 -25.60
N GLU A 286 7.62 18.14 -24.93
CA GLU A 286 8.51 17.17 -25.59
C GLU A 286 7.75 16.31 -26.62
N ILE A 287 6.52 15.87 -26.30
CA ILE A 287 5.67 15.11 -27.22
C ILE A 287 5.22 15.97 -28.40
N GLU A 288 4.88 17.25 -28.16
CA GLU A 288 4.47 18.18 -29.21
C GLU A 288 5.62 18.49 -30.17
N GLU A 289 6.83 18.73 -29.64
CA GLU A 289 8.04 18.91 -30.45
C GLU A 289 8.35 17.68 -31.31
N GLN A 290 8.22 16.48 -30.75
CA GLN A 290 8.39 15.23 -31.50
C GLN A 290 7.36 15.10 -32.63
N ARG A 291 6.09 15.42 -32.34
CA ARG A 291 5.02 15.38 -33.35
C ARG A 291 5.26 16.40 -34.47
N ALA A 292 5.66 17.63 -34.13
CA ALA A 292 5.96 18.67 -35.10
C ALA A 292 7.18 18.30 -35.98
N ALA A 293 8.22 17.70 -35.39
CA ALA A 293 9.39 17.23 -36.12
C ALA A 293 9.06 16.07 -37.08
N GLU A 294 8.15 15.16 -36.68
CA GLU A 294 7.68 14.09 -37.55
C GLU A 294 6.85 14.64 -38.72
N GLU A 295 5.92 15.57 -38.46
CA GLU A 295 5.12 16.21 -39.50
C GLU A 295 5.99 17.01 -40.49
N ALA A 296 7.01 17.71 -39.99
CA ALA A 296 7.98 18.41 -40.85
C ALA A 296 8.77 17.45 -41.75
N ARG A 297 9.19 16.29 -41.22
CA ARG A 297 9.87 15.25 -42.02
C ARG A 297 8.95 14.64 -43.08
N GLN A 298 7.67 14.46 -42.77
CA GLN A 298 6.69 13.96 -43.74
C GLN A 298 6.47 14.97 -44.88
N LYS A 299 6.28 16.26 -44.55
CA LYS A 299 6.14 17.34 -45.55
C LYS A 299 7.38 17.49 -46.43
N GLU A 300 8.59 17.41 -45.86
CA GLU A 300 9.83 17.45 -46.65
C GLU A 300 9.94 16.24 -47.59
N GLY A 301 9.52 15.06 -47.13
CA GLY A 301 9.43 13.86 -47.96
C GLY A 301 8.47 14.02 -49.14
N GLU A 302 7.29 14.58 -48.90
CA GLU A 302 6.26 14.82 -49.91
C GLU A 302 6.72 15.83 -50.97
N ILE A 303 7.29 16.98 -50.55
CA ILE A 303 7.85 17.98 -51.47
C ILE A 303 8.96 17.38 -52.35
N ARG A 304 9.86 16.59 -51.76
CA ARG A 304 10.95 15.92 -52.51
C ARG A 304 10.41 14.90 -53.52
N GLU A 305 9.30 14.22 -53.21
CA GLU A 305 8.65 13.30 -54.13
C GLU A 305 7.94 14.05 -55.27
N GLU A 306 7.26 15.15 -54.98
CA GLU A 306 6.63 16.01 -56.00
C GLU A 306 7.66 16.61 -56.96
N GLU A 307 8.79 17.12 -56.47
CA GLU A 307 9.88 17.60 -57.32
C GLU A 307 10.43 16.49 -58.23
N ARG A 308 10.57 15.27 -57.69
CA ARG A 308 11.04 14.12 -58.46
C ARG A 308 10.04 13.70 -59.55
N LYS A 309 8.73 13.75 -59.27
CA LYS A 309 7.68 13.50 -60.26
C LYS A 309 7.69 14.56 -61.37
N LYS A 310 7.83 15.84 -61.01
CA LYS A 310 7.87 16.97 -61.95
C LYS A 310 9.11 16.94 -62.86
N ALA A 311 10.27 16.57 -62.29
CA ALA A 311 11.50 16.37 -63.05
C ALA A 311 11.40 15.19 -64.03
N ALA A 312 10.82 14.07 -63.59
CA ALA A 312 10.59 12.90 -64.44
C ALA A 312 9.59 13.18 -65.57
N GLU A 313 8.56 14.01 -65.32
CA GLU A 313 7.62 14.45 -66.35
C GLU A 313 8.32 15.32 -67.41
N LEU A 314 9.13 16.30 -67.00
CA LEU A 314 9.93 17.15 -67.90
C LEU A 314 10.93 16.34 -68.77
N GLU A 315 11.52 15.27 -68.22
CA GLU A 315 12.40 14.37 -68.96
C GLU A 315 11.64 13.52 -69.99
N LYS A 316 10.42 13.10 -69.66
CA LYS A 316 9.53 12.36 -70.57
C LYS A 316 9.03 13.21 -71.74
N THR A 317 8.84 14.51 -71.54
CA THR A 317 8.46 15.45 -72.61
C THR A 317 9.64 15.75 -73.55
N ARG A 318 10.89 15.70 -73.06
CA ARG A 318 12.11 15.87 -73.89
C ARG A 318 12.45 14.65 -74.74
N THR A 319 12.13 13.45 -74.26
CA THR A 319 12.42 12.20 -74.99
C THR A 319 11.39 11.88 -76.09
N ASN A 320 10.22 12.52 -76.10
CA ASN A 320 9.20 12.35 -77.16
C ASN A 320 9.40 13.23 -78.42
N THR A 321 10.41 14.10 -78.48
CA THR A 321 10.69 14.97 -79.65
C THR A 321 12.01 14.63 -80.37
N SER A 322 12.52 13.40 -80.24
CA SER A 322 13.64 12.95 -81.08
C SER A 322 13.57 11.46 -81.37
N THR A 323 12.83 11.13 -82.43
CA THR A 323 12.92 9.82 -83.09
C THR A 323 13.00 10.01 -84.60
N SER A 324 14.22 10.13 -85.12
CA SER A 324 14.71 9.76 -86.46
C SER A 324 16.16 10.25 -86.51
N SER A 325 17.23 9.52 -86.88
CA SER A 325 17.45 8.39 -87.76
C SER A 325 18.86 7.82 -87.40
N THR A 326 19.01 6.50 -87.22
CA THR A 326 19.62 5.52 -88.15
C THR A 326 21.16 5.59 -88.33
N ALA A 327 21.80 4.53 -87.83
CA ALA A 327 23.03 3.85 -88.30
C ALA A 327 24.40 4.53 -88.15
N SER A 328 25.32 3.89 -87.40
CA SER A 328 26.43 3.08 -87.96
C SER A 328 27.45 2.62 -86.89
N ARG A 329 27.81 1.31 -86.94
CA ARG A 329 29.13 0.76 -86.53
C ARG A 329 30.15 1.16 -87.62
N PRO A 330 31.46 1.39 -87.35
CA PRO A 330 32.43 0.33 -86.97
C PRO A 330 33.60 0.79 -86.02
N THR A 331 34.12 -0.09 -85.14
CA THR A 331 35.45 -0.81 -85.12
C THR A 331 36.69 -0.05 -84.60
N ASN A 332 37.52 -0.80 -83.84
CA ASN A 332 38.84 -0.54 -83.20
C ASN A 332 38.83 0.09 -81.79
N GLY A 333 39.20 -0.58 -80.68
CA GLY A 333 39.69 -1.95 -80.48
C GLY A 333 41.20 -2.07 -80.22
N HIS A 334 41.67 -1.72 -79.01
CA HIS A 334 42.82 -2.29 -78.26
C HIS A 334 42.92 -1.45 -76.96
N VAL A 335 42.83 -1.89 -75.70
CA VAL A 335 43.05 -3.16 -74.98
C VAL A 335 44.46 -3.72 -75.04
N LYS A 336 45.26 -3.41 -74.02
CA LYS A 336 46.15 -4.35 -73.32
C LYS A 336 46.39 -3.81 -71.91
N ASN A 337 46.01 -4.59 -70.90
CA ASN A 337 46.91 -5.41 -70.05
C ASN A 337 47.66 -4.52 -69.04
N GLU A 338 47.70 -4.82 -67.76
CA GLU A 338 48.14 -6.08 -67.16
C GLU A 338 47.44 -6.26 -65.79
N ASN A 339 46.90 -7.45 -65.53
CA ASN A 339 47.49 -8.52 -64.70
C ASN A 339 47.64 -8.10 -63.24
N ALA A 340 47.35 -8.89 -62.23
CA ALA A 340 46.89 -10.26 -62.07
C ALA A 340 46.35 -10.26 -60.61
N ALA A 341 45.55 -11.18 -60.11
CA ALA A 341 45.60 -12.63 -60.20
C ALA A 341 44.27 -13.08 -59.56
N THR A 342 43.39 -13.73 -60.33
CA THR A 342 43.16 -15.20 -60.32
C THR A 342 42.65 -15.74 -58.98
N SER A 343 41.61 -16.58 -58.90
CA SER A 343 40.75 -17.24 -59.91
C SER A 343 39.55 -17.82 -59.13
N SER A 344 38.28 -17.75 -59.60
CA SER A 344 37.57 -18.78 -60.40
C SER A 344 37.52 -20.18 -59.73
N GLN A 345 36.49 -21.02 -59.81
CA GLN A 345 35.15 -21.02 -60.43
C GLN A 345 34.47 -22.35 -60.04
N ARG A 346 33.17 -22.29 -59.72
CA ARG A 346 32.10 -23.16 -60.28
C ARG A 346 32.04 -24.66 -59.83
N PRO A 347 31.05 -25.48 -60.26
CA PRO A 347 30.01 -26.03 -59.39
C PRO A 347 29.95 -27.59 -59.35
N SER A 348 28.93 -28.12 -58.67
CA SER A 348 28.28 -29.46 -58.81
C SER A 348 28.51 -30.56 -57.75
N THR A 349 27.36 -31.12 -57.32
CA THR A 349 27.03 -32.50 -56.89
C THR A 349 27.65 -33.17 -55.65
N GLN A 350 26.75 -33.40 -54.68
CA GLN A 350 26.41 -34.65 -53.98
C GLN A 350 27.37 -35.32 -52.97
N SER A 351 26.75 -35.58 -51.81
CA SER A 351 26.95 -36.69 -50.84
C SER A 351 27.88 -36.53 -49.62
N THR A 352 27.22 -36.65 -48.46
CA THR A 352 27.62 -37.35 -47.22
C THR A 352 28.87 -36.91 -46.47
N SER A 353 28.68 -36.16 -45.37
CA SER A 353 28.91 -36.64 -43.99
C SER A 353 28.71 -35.50 -42.96
N LYS A 354 27.99 -35.82 -41.87
CA LYS A 354 27.88 -35.07 -40.58
C LYS A 354 29.27 -34.93 -39.90
N PRO A 355 29.46 -34.26 -38.72
CA PRO A 355 28.79 -33.17 -37.98
C PRO A 355 29.84 -32.06 -37.60
N PRO A 356 29.74 -31.17 -36.56
CA PRO A 356 28.66 -30.86 -35.63
C PRO A 356 28.24 -29.38 -35.52
N SER A 357 27.07 -29.26 -34.92
CA SER A 357 26.25 -28.11 -34.53
C SER A 357 26.95 -27.03 -33.68
N LYS A 358 26.83 -25.78 -34.13
CA LYS A 358 26.91 -24.58 -33.28
C LYS A 358 25.51 -24.08 -32.91
N PRO A 359 25.32 -23.46 -31.73
CA PRO A 359 24.04 -23.38 -31.04
C PRO A 359 23.16 -22.22 -31.52
N GLN A 360 21.87 -22.40 -31.26
CA GLN A 360 20.74 -21.53 -31.59
C GLN A 360 20.92 -20.07 -31.14
N LYS A 361 20.57 -19.14 -32.03
CA LYS A 361 20.37 -17.72 -31.73
C LYS A 361 19.26 -17.57 -30.67
N LYS A 362 19.64 -17.25 -29.43
CA LYS A 362 18.74 -16.64 -28.45
C LYS A 362 18.42 -15.21 -28.89
N ALA A 363 17.14 -14.88 -28.86
CA ALA A 363 16.65 -13.52 -29.01
C ALA A 363 17.31 -12.61 -27.94
N ARG A 364 17.88 -11.50 -28.39
CA ARG A 364 18.54 -10.49 -27.57
C ARG A 364 17.46 -9.61 -26.93
N VAL A 365 17.26 -9.76 -25.63
CA VAL A 365 16.48 -8.84 -24.79
C VAL A 365 17.21 -7.49 -24.72
N PRO A 366 16.52 -6.33 -24.81
CA PRO A 366 17.16 -5.02 -24.68
C PRO A 366 17.68 -4.78 -23.24
N PRO A 367 18.73 -3.97 -23.06
CA PRO A 367 19.35 -3.75 -21.76
C PRO A 367 18.46 -2.93 -20.81
N PRO A 368 18.51 -3.19 -19.49
CA PRO A 368 17.67 -2.51 -18.51
C PRO A 368 18.09 -1.05 -18.27
N ASN A 369 17.09 -0.18 -18.21
CA ASN A 369 17.18 1.25 -17.94
C ASN A 369 17.89 1.58 -16.62
N LEU A 370 18.63 2.69 -16.61
CA LEU A 370 19.35 3.27 -15.46
C LEU A 370 18.44 3.52 -14.23
N TYR A 371 17.14 3.73 -14.43
CA TYR A 371 16.12 3.84 -13.38
C TYR A 371 15.97 2.56 -12.54
N ALA A 372 16.17 1.37 -13.12
CA ALA A 372 16.12 0.11 -12.39
C ALA A 372 17.32 -0.11 -11.47
N ARG A 373 18.45 0.57 -11.76
CA ARG A 373 19.61 0.56 -10.85
C ARG A 373 19.38 1.48 -9.66
N ALA A 374 18.80 2.67 -9.85
CA ALA A 374 18.54 3.61 -8.75
C ALA A 374 17.52 3.10 -7.72
N SER A 375 16.45 2.42 -8.17
CA SER A 375 15.46 1.83 -7.25
C SER A 375 16.04 0.70 -6.40
N SER A 376 16.99 -0.08 -6.95
CA SER A 376 17.66 -1.16 -6.21
C SER A 376 18.62 -0.66 -5.12
N VAL A 377 19.22 0.54 -5.29
CA VAL A 377 20.07 1.13 -4.24
C VAL A 377 19.20 1.73 -3.13
N PHE A 378 18.05 2.30 -3.48
CA PHE A 378 17.12 2.89 -2.53
C PHE A 378 16.40 1.82 -1.68
N SER A 379 16.01 0.69 -2.28
CA SER A 379 15.44 -0.43 -1.54
C SER A 379 16.44 -1.07 -0.58
N ASN A 380 17.72 -1.14 -0.98
CA ASN A 380 18.78 -1.67 -0.12
C ASN A 380 19.14 -0.70 1.02
N LEU A 381 19.06 0.61 0.78
CA LEU A 381 19.23 1.62 1.84
C LEU A 381 18.07 1.56 2.84
N GLN A 382 16.84 1.43 2.36
CA GLN A 382 15.65 1.31 3.19
C GLN A 382 15.66 0.02 4.02
N GLN A 383 16.14 -1.09 3.45
CA GLN A 383 16.35 -2.34 4.19
C GLN A 383 17.46 -2.23 5.24
N MET A 384 18.58 -1.56 4.92
CA MET A 384 19.66 -1.34 5.90
C MET A 384 19.22 -0.43 7.06
N VAL A 385 18.36 0.57 6.81
CA VAL A 385 17.81 1.45 7.85
C VAL A 385 16.76 0.73 8.71
N LEU A 386 15.93 -0.14 8.11
CA LEU A 386 14.95 -0.95 8.84
C LEU A 386 15.59 -2.08 9.65
N GLU A 387 16.70 -2.66 9.18
CA GLU A 387 17.49 -3.64 9.94
C GLU A 387 18.29 -2.96 11.07
N ALA A 388 18.83 -1.76 10.84
CA ALA A 388 19.45 -0.95 11.89
C ALA A 388 18.44 -0.54 12.98
N GLY A 389 17.18 -0.24 12.61
CA GLY A 389 16.11 0.09 13.55
C GLY A 389 15.63 -1.11 14.38
N ARG A 390 15.69 -2.33 13.85
CA ARG A 390 15.29 -3.56 14.57
C ARG A 390 16.37 -4.15 15.47
N GLY A 391 17.66 -3.88 15.21
CA GLY A 391 18.77 -4.30 16.08
C GLY A 391 18.96 -3.44 17.34
N VAL A 392 18.27 -2.30 17.42
CA VAL A 392 18.46 -1.28 18.45
C VAL A 392 17.73 -1.58 19.77
N THR A 393 16.69 -2.40 19.75
CA THR A 393 15.90 -2.71 20.98
C THR A 393 16.45 -3.91 21.78
N GLY A 394 17.46 -4.63 21.29
CA GLY A 394 17.99 -5.83 21.93
C GLY A 394 19.40 -5.71 22.53
N ASN A 395 20.15 -4.64 22.25
CA ASN A 395 21.51 -4.46 22.76
C ASN A 395 21.75 -3.01 23.21
N SER A 396 21.46 -2.74 24.48
CA SER A 396 21.64 -1.43 25.13
C SER A 396 23.07 -0.86 25.00
N MET A 397 24.07 -1.72 24.81
CA MET A 397 25.46 -1.33 24.54
C MET A 397 25.68 -0.79 23.11
N ALA A 398 24.96 -1.31 22.10
CA ALA A 398 25.03 -0.80 20.73
C ALA A 398 24.34 0.56 20.58
N LEU A 399 23.23 0.76 21.29
CA LEU A 399 22.56 2.06 21.41
C LEU A 399 23.47 3.12 22.02
N PHE A 400 24.15 2.80 23.11
CA PHE A 400 25.05 3.75 23.75
C PHE A 400 26.27 4.07 22.87
N ARG A 401 26.79 3.09 22.11
CA ARG A 401 27.85 3.32 21.11
C ARG A 401 27.37 4.15 19.92
N LEU A 402 26.15 3.92 19.43
CA LEU A 402 25.53 4.72 18.38
C LEU A 402 25.33 6.17 18.85
N LEU A 403 24.84 6.36 20.07
CA LEU A 403 24.61 7.68 20.64
C LEU A 403 25.93 8.42 20.87
N MET A 404 26.96 7.74 21.39
CA MET A 404 28.31 8.30 21.49
C MET A 404 28.92 8.61 20.12
N PHE A 405 28.66 7.79 19.11
CA PHE A 405 29.10 8.05 17.75
C PHE A 405 28.38 9.27 17.15
N ILE A 406 27.07 9.42 17.36
CA ILE A 406 26.29 10.58 16.93
C ILE A 406 26.78 11.85 17.63
N VAL A 407 27.04 11.80 18.94
CA VAL A 407 27.58 12.93 19.70
C VAL A 407 29.00 13.28 19.22
N ALA A 408 29.87 12.29 19.03
CA ALA A 408 31.21 12.51 18.49
C ALA A 408 31.16 13.09 17.06
N PHE A 409 30.25 12.60 16.22
CA PHE A 409 30.04 13.07 14.86
C PHE A 409 29.51 14.51 14.84
N LEU A 410 28.57 14.87 15.72
CA LEU A 410 28.08 16.23 15.89
C LEU A 410 29.19 17.18 16.38
N LEU A 411 30.05 16.73 17.30
CA LEU A 411 31.21 17.51 17.75
C LEU A 411 32.26 17.70 16.66
N ILE A 412 32.48 16.68 15.83
CA ILE A 412 33.37 16.75 14.65
C ILE A 412 32.78 17.70 13.59
N LEU A 413 31.47 17.65 13.34
CA LEU A 413 30.77 18.58 12.45
C LEU A 413 30.66 19.99 13.02
N ALA A 414 30.69 20.18 14.34
CA ALA A 414 30.70 21.49 14.97
C ALA A 414 32.05 22.19 14.85
N ARG A 415 33.14 21.48 14.52
CA ARG A 415 34.44 22.09 14.23
C ARG A 415 34.38 22.87 12.92
N ARG A 416 34.52 24.19 13.02
CA ARG A 416 34.54 25.14 11.89
C ARG A 416 35.54 24.74 10.79
N ASP A 417 36.69 24.17 11.15
CA ASP A 417 37.71 23.77 10.19
C ASP A 417 37.27 22.62 9.27
N LEU A 418 36.45 21.71 9.79
CA LEU A 418 35.91 20.58 9.01
C LEU A 418 34.77 21.02 8.10
N ARG A 419 33.90 21.93 8.55
CA ARG A 419 32.87 22.52 7.69
C ARG A 419 33.49 23.27 6.51
N MET A 420 34.58 23.99 6.73
CA MET A 420 35.29 24.70 5.67
C MET A 420 35.95 23.73 4.68
N LYS A 421 36.57 22.64 5.16
CA LYS A 421 37.13 21.60 4.27
C LYS A 421 36.06 20.82 3.50
N LEU A 422 34.93 20.54 4.13
CA LEU A 422 33.81 19.85 3.50
C LEU A 422 33.15 20.74 2.44
N LYS A 423 32.93 22.03 2.75
CA LYS A 423 32.42 23.01 1.78
C LYS A 423 33.34 23.15 0.57
N ARG A 424 34.66 23.20 0.80
CA ARG A 424 35.66 23.31 -0.29
C ARG A 424 35.69 22.07 -1.19
N THR A 425 35.62 20.88 -0.59
CA THR A 425 35.60 19.61 -1.36
C THR A 425 34.27 19.40 -2.11
N LEU A 426 33.16 19.87 -1.56
CA LEU A 426 31.86 19.91 -2.24
C LEU A 426 31.86 20.92 -3.40
N GLU A 427 32.42 22.11 -3.22
CA GLU A 427 32.57 23.11 -4.28
C GLU A 427 33.47 22.61 -5.42
N ASP A 428 34.60 21.98 -5.11
CA ASP A 428 35.51 21.40 -6.10
C ASP A 428 34.86 20.23 -6.87
N SER A 429 34.02 19.44 -6.18
CA SER A 429 33.27 18.35 -6.80
C SER A 429 32.13 18.87 -7.68
N TRP A 430 31.44 19.93 -7.25
CA TRP A 430 30.37 20.57 -7.99
C TRP A 430 30.89 21.27 -9.25
N ALA A 431 32.08 21.87 -9.18
CA ALA A 431 32.76 22.47 -10.31
C ALA A 431 33.11 21.42 -11.38
N LYS A 432 33.61 20.24 -10.97
CA LYS A 432 33.91 19.13 -11.89
C LYS A 432 32.66 18.57 -12.58
N VAL A 433 31.54 18.48 -11.86
CA VAL A 433 30.25 18.05 -12.44
C VAL A 433 29.78 19.08 -13.47
N LYS A 434 29.82 20.38 -13.15
CA LYS A 434 29.48 21.45 -14.11
C LYS A 434 30.39 21.45 -15.34
N GLN A 435 31.69 21.20 -15.18
CA GLN A 435 32.65 21.13 -16.28
C GLN A 435 32.40 19.91 -17.19
N THR A 436 31.98 18.78 -16.62
CA THR A 436 31.65 17.57 -17.39
C THR A 436 30.36 17.75 -18.20
N ILE A 437 29.36 18.45 -17.64
CA ILE A 437 28.11 18.79 -18.34
C ILE A 437 28.35 19.84 -19.44
N GLY A 438 29.23 20.82 -19.19
CA GLY A 438 29.60 21.85 -20.19
C GLY A 438 30.47 21.33 -21.34
N MET A 439 31.17 20.21 -21.15
CA MET A 439 31.95 19.56 -22.21
C MET A 439 31.09 18.58 -23.02
N GLY A 440 30.12 17.91 -22.40
CA GLY A 440 29.16 17.03 -23.09
C GLY A 440 28.21 17.78 -24.04
N THR A 441 27.90 19.06 -23.77
CA THR A 441 27.06 19.90 -24.64
C THR A 441 27.82 20.53 -25.81
N LYS A 442 29.17 20.57 -25.77
CA LYS A 442 30.01 21.15 -26.85
C LYS A 442 30.44 20.17 -27.93
N VAL A 443 30.16 18.87 -27.80
CA VAL A 443 30.56 17.85 -28.79
C VAL A 443 29.37 17.33 -29.62
N SER A 444 28.13 17.72 -29.31
CA SER A 444 26.93 17.30 -30.06
C SER A 444 26.53 18.19 -31.24
N TYR A 445 27.41 19.10 -31.68
CA TYR A 445 27.22 19.89 -32.91
C TYR A 445 28.44 19.76 -33.83
N ILE A 446 28.61 18.58 -34.42
CA ILE A 446 29.24 18.36 -35.74
C ILE A 446 28.47 17.25 -36.44
#